data_AF-A0A940VS50-F1
#
_entry.id   AF-A0A940VS50-F1
#
_cell.length_a   1.000
_cell.length_b   1.000
_cell.length_c   1.000
_cell.angle_alpha   90.00
_cell.angle_beta   90.00
_cell.angle_gamma   90.00
#
_symmetry.space_group_name_H-M   'P 1'
#
loop_
_entity.id
_entity.type
_entity.pdbx_description
1 polymer ?
#
loop_
_entity_poly.entity_id
_entity_poly.type
_entity_poly.pdbx_seq_one_letter_code
_entity_poly.pdbx_strand_id
1 'polypeptide(L)'
;MVSVIVAMAAAVFKGFSLFVAYLTNNTFPLPLSEKDEQVYLGRLRSGDETAKNVLIERNLRLVAHIVKKFDNTGEDVDDLISIGTIGLIKAINTFDPGKKTRLATYAARCIENEILMHFRSTRRTRAEVSLYDPIGVDKEGNEITLTC
;
A
#
# COMPACT_ATOMS: atom_id res chain seq x y z
N MET A 1 -31.32 24.48 -31.89
CA MET A 1 -31.87 23.52 -30.89
C MET A 1 -31.20 22.16 -30.94
N VAL A 2 -31.19 21.44 -32.07
CA VAL A 2 -30.59 20.09 -32.20
C VAL A 2 -29.11 20.05 -31.77
N SER A 3 -28.29 21.02 -32.19
CA SER A 3 -26.87 21.05 -31.85
C SER A 3 -26.57 21.22 -30.35
N VAL A 4 -27.46 21.89 -29.59
CA VAL A 4 -27.32 22.08 -28.14
C VAL A 4 -27.67 20.80 -27.39
N ILE A 5 -28.70 20.08 -27.86
CA ILE A 5 -29.12 18.79 -27.31
C ILE A 5 -28.03 17.73 -27.52
N VAL A 6 -27.40 17.70 -28.70
CA VAL A 6 -26.27 16.80 -29.00
C VAL A 6 -25.05 17.12 -28.13
N ALA A 7 -24.73 18.40 -27.93
CA ALA A 7 -23.62 18.80 -27.07
C ALA A 7 -23.85 18.43 -25.59
N MET A 8 -25.08 18.61 -25.09
CA MET A 8 -25.45 18.18 -23.72
C MET A 8 -25.42 16.66 -23.56
N ALA A 9 -25.95 15.91 -24.54
CA ALA A 9 -25.89 14.45 -24.52
C ALA A 9 -24.44 13.94 -24.52
N ALA A 10 -23.56 14.55 -25.31
CA ALA A 10 -22.14 14.21 -25.34
C ALA A 10 -21.44 14.51 -24.00
N ALA A 11 -21.77 15.63 -23.34
CA ALA A 11 -21.21 15.97 -22.03
C ALA A 11 -21.66 14.98 -20.93
N VAL A 12 -22.94 14.59 -20.93
CA VAL A 12 -23.46 13.57 -20.01
C VAL A 12 -22.81 12.21 -20.28
N PHE A 13 -22.62 11.83 -21.55
CA PHE A 13 -21.96 10.58 -21.92
C PHE A 13 -20.47 10.56 -21.51
N LYS A 14 -19.78 11.69 -21.65
CA LYS A 14 -18.39 11.87 -21.19
C LYS A 14 -18.30 11.78 -19.67
N GLY A 15 -19.21 12.43 -18.95
CA GLY A 15 -19.30 12.36 -17.49
C GLY A 15 -19.63 10.95 -16.99
N PHE A 16 -20.54 10.25 -17.67
CA PHE A 16 -20.87 8.86 -17.36
C PHE A 16 -19.70 7.93 -17.64
N SER A 17 -18.98 8.10 -18.75
CA SER A 17 -17.78 7.31 -19.04
C SER A 17 -16.67 7.57 -18.02
N LEU A 18 -16.50 8.81 -17.56
CA LEU A 18 -15.56 9.17 -16.49
C LEU A 18 -15.94 8.52 -15.16
N PHE A 19 -17.24 8.53 -14.84
CA PHE A 19 -17.77 7.89 -13.63
C PHE A 19 -17.63 6.37 -13.67
N VAL A 20 -17.95 5.73 -14.78
CA VAL A 20 -17.75 4.29 -14.98
C VAL A 20 -16.27 3.94 -14.92
N ALA A 21 -15.39 4.72 -15.55
CA ALA A 21 -13.94 4.54 -15.46
C ALA A 21 -13.42 4.70 -14.02
N TYR A 22 -13.97 5.63 -13.25
CA TYR A 22 -13.64 5.80 -11.84
C TYR A 22 -14.07 4.59 -10.98
N LEU A 23 -15.24 4.02 -11.27
CA LEU A 23 -15.72 2.80 -10.62
C LEU A 23 -14.90 1.56 -11.00
N THR A 24 -14.47 1.44 -12.27
CA THR A 24 -13.65 0.31 -12.72
C THR A 24 -12.19 0.41 -12.30
N ASN A 25 -11.62 1.61 -12.12
CA ASN A 25 -10.24 1.78 -11.65
C ASN A 25 -9.99 1.14 -10.26
N ASN A 26 -11.02 1.05 -9.43
CA ASN A 26 -10.92 0.40 -8.11
C ASN A 26 -11.19 -1.12 -8.16
N THR A 27 -11.49 -1.69 -9.33
CA THR A 27 -11.76 -3.12 -9.46
C THR A 27 -10.46 -3.87 -9.71
N PHE A 28 -9.76 -4.16 -8.62
CA PHE A 28 -8.63 -5.07 -8.66
C PHE A 28 -9.01 -6.39 -9.33
N PRO A 29 -8.15 -6.92 -10.21
CA PRO A 29 -8.44 -8.17 -10.90
C PRO A 29 -8.69 -9.31 -9.91
N LEU A 30 -9.52 -10.28 -10.32
CA LEU A 30 -9.88 -11.44 -9.51
C LEU A 30 -8.62 -12.19 -9.02
N PRO A 31 -8.64 -12.95 -7.92
CA PRO A 31 -7.50 -13.81 -7.58
C PRO A 31 -7.22 -14.82 -8.70
N LEU A 32 -5.98 -15.28 -8.82
CA LEU A 32 -5.61 -16.34 -9.75
C LEU A 32 -6.09 -17.70 -9.26
N SER A 33 -6.29 -18.64 -10.19
CA SER A 33 -6.46 -20.05 -9.82
C SER A 33 -5.13 -20.59 -9.28
N GLU A 34 -5.19 -21.61 -8.40
CA GLU A 34 -3.99 -22.25 -7.86
C GLU A 34 -3.06 -22.80 -8.97
N LYS A 35 -3.64 -23.26 -10.09
CA LYS A 35 -2.87 -23.76 -11.24
C LYS A 35 -2.11 -22.64 -11.95
N ASP A 36 -2.78 -21.53 -12.19
CA ASP A 36 -2.16 -20.38 -12.85
C ASP A 36 -1.10 -19.75 -11.97
N GLU A 37 -1.36 -19.64 -10.65
CA GLU A 37 -0.39 -19.12 -9.68
C GLU A 37 0.93 -19.90 -9.74
N GLN A 38 0.87 -21.24 -9.83
CA GLN A 38 2.07 -22.07 -9.98
C GLN A 38 2.82 -21.80 -11.29
N VAL A 39 2.12 -21.53 -12.39
CA VAL A 39 2.75 -21.20 -13.68
C VAL A 39 3.51 -19.88 -13.58
N TYR A 40 2.89 -18.84 -13.02
CA TYR A 40 3.54 -17.53 -12.86
C TYR A 40 4.69 -17.58 -11.85
N LEU A 41 4.56 -18.34 -10.77
CA LEU A 41 5.66 -18.58 -9.82
C LEU A 41 6.83 -19.32 -10.48
N GLY A 42 6.56 -20.25 -11.40
CA GLY A 42 7.58 -20.90 -12.21
C GLY A 42 8.33 -19.91 -13.10
N ARG A 43 7.60 -19.02 -13.80
CA ARG A 43 8.19 -17.96 -14.64
C ARG A 43 8.98 -16.93 -13.83
N LEU A 44 8.49 -16.58 -12.63
CA LEU A 44 9.19 -15.69 -11.72
C LEU A 44 10.58 -16.24 -11.34
N ARG A 45 10.69 -17.56 -11.12
CA ARG A 45 11.99 -18.23 -10.86
C ARG A 45 12.94 -18.17 -12.05
N SER A 46 12.41 -18.05 -13.26
CA SER A 46 13.20 -17.82 -14.48
C SER A 46 13.61 -16.35 -14.67
N GLY A 47 13.24 -15.46 -13.74
CA GLY A 47 13.55 -14.02 -13.81
C GLY A 47 12.56 -13.19 -14.64
N ASP A 48 11.36 -13.71 -14.90
CA ASP A 48 10.33 -12.98 -15.65
C ASP A 48 9.65 -11.90 -14.78
N GLU A 49 10.03 -10.64 -14.99
CA GLU A 49 9.44 -9.49 -14.30
C GLU A 49 7.96 -9.28 -14.67
N THR A 50 7.50 -9.75 -15.84
CA THR A 50 6.08 -9.64 -16.19
C THR A 50 5.23 -10.57 -15.32
N ALA A 51 5.74 -11.76 -15.01
CA ALA A 51 5.08 -12.69 -14.11
C ALA A 51 4.98 -12.13 -12.69
N LYS A 52 6.00 -11.39 -12.23
CA LYS A 52 6.00 -10.68 -10.95
C LYS A 52 4.90 -9.63 -10.89
N ASN A 53 4.79 -8.79 -11.91
CA ASN A 53 3.76 -7.73 -11.96
C ASN A 53 2.35 -8.32 -11.92
N VAL A 54 2.11 -9.39 -12.68
CA VAL A 54 0.83 -10.11 -12.64
C VAL A 54 0.55 -10.65 -11.24
N LEU A 55 1.53 -11.27 -10.58
CA LEU A 55 1.34 -11.79 -9.21
C LEU A 55 1.06 -10.68 -8.21
N ILE A 56 1.69 -9.51 -8.34
CA ILE A 56 1.43 -8.34 -7.49
C ILE A 56 0.00 -7.84 -7.70
N GLU A 57 -0.38 -7.51 -8.94
CA GLU A 57 -1.68 -6.93 -9.26
C GLU A 57 -2.85 -7.80 -8.82
N ARG A 58 -2.73 -9.12 -9.00
CA ARG A 58 -3.76 -10.10 -8.65
C ARG A 58 -3.89 -10.30 -7.14
N ASN A 59 -2.90 -9.88 -6.34
CA ASN A 59 -2.88 -9.97 -4.89
C ASN A 59 -3.06 -8.60 -4.18
N LEU A 60 -3.19 -7.48 -4.89
CA LEU A 60 -3.40 -6.15 -4.27
C LEU A 60 -4.67 -6.09 -3.39
N ARG A 61 -5.71 -6.86 -3.71
CA ARG A 61 -6.93 -6.99 -2.88
C ARG A 61 -6.62 -7.45 -1.45
N LEU A 62 -5.64 -8.33 -1.31
CA LEU A 62 -5.21 -8.84 -0.02
C LEU A 62 -4.60 -7.73 0.83
N VAL A 63 -3.80 -6.84 0.21
CA VAL A 63 -3.21 -5.68 0.88
C VAL A 63 -4.30 -4.77 1.42
N ALA A 64 -5.25 -4.36 0.58
CA ALA A 64 -6.38 -3.52 1.00
C ALA A 64 -7.19 -4.16 2.15
N HIS A 65 -7.41 -5.48 2.09
CA HIS A 65 -8.12 -6.20 3.15
C HIS A 65 -7.36 -6.21 4.49
N ILE A 66 -6.04 -6.37 4.45
CA ILE A 66 -5.20 -6.39 5.65
C ILE A 66 -5.08 -4.99 6.25
N VAL A 67 -4.84 -3.97 5.41
CA VAL A 67 -4.73 -2.56 5.83
C VAL A 67 -5.99 -2.10 6.53
N LYS A 68 -7.18 -2.54 6.10
CA LYS A 68 -8.46 -2.22 6.76
C LYS A 68 -8.49 -2.59 8.25
N LYS A 69 -7.70 -3.56 8.71
CA LYS A 69 -7.59 -3.90 10.14
C LYS A 69 -6.89 -2.80 10.97
N PHE A 70 -6.12 -1.93 10.31
CA PHE A 70 -5.29 -0.90 10.92
C PHE A 70 -5.84 0.53 10.72
N ASP A 71 -7.02 0.68 10.13
CA ASP A 71 -7.68 1.97 9.84
C ASP A 71 -7.84 2.86 11.11
N ASN A 72 -8.05 2.24 12.27
CA ASN A 72 -8.22 2.95 13.55
C ASN A 72 -6.90 3.40 14.22
N THR A 73 -5.76 3.28 13.56
CA THR A 73 -4.45 3.63 14.15
C THR A 73 -4.10 5.11 14.02
N GLY A 74 -4.84 5.86 13.20
CA GLY A 74 -4.63 7.29 12.98
C GLY A 74 -3.50 7.63 11.99
N GLU A 75 -2.92 6.62 11.33
CA GLU A 75 -2.02 6.80 10.18
C GLU A 75 -2.82 6.93 8.87
N ASP A 76 -2.19 7.51 7.84
CA ASP A 76 -2.80 7.61 6.51
C ASP A 76 -2.98 6.21 5.89
N VAL A 77 -4.19 5.93 5.41
CA VAL A 77 -4.53 4.65 4.77
C VAL A 77 -3.71 4.44 3.50
N ASP A 78 -3.42 5.52 2.76
CA ASP A 78 -2.64 5.44 1.52
C ASP A 78 -1.17 5.08 1.81
N ASP A 79 -0.62 5.56 2.93
CA ASP A 79 0.71 5.17 3.41
C ASP A 79 0.73 3.70 3.82
N LEU A 80 -0.29 3.24 4.54
CA LEU A 80 -0.42 1.83 4.93
C LEU A 80 -0.58 0.90 3.70
N ILE A 81 -1.30 1.32 2.66
CA ILE A 81 -1.39 0.59 1.40
C ILE A 81 -0.01 0.51 0.73
N SER A 82 0.74 1.60 0.71
CA SER A 82 2.08 1.66 0.13
C SER A 82 3.05 0.71 0.88
N ILE A 83 3.08 0.78 2.21
CA ILE A 83 3.89 -0.10 3.07
C ILE A 83 3.47 -1.57 2.89
N GLY A 84 2.15 -1.83 2.88
CA GLY A 84 1.63 -3.17 2.66
C GLY A 84 2.01 -3.73 1.29
N THR A 85 2.06 -2.88 0.26
CA THR A 85 2.48 -3.26 -1.09
C THR A 85 3.97 -3.64 -1.12
N ILE A 86 4.83 -2.94 -0.39
CA ILE A 86 6.23 -3.32 -0.20
C ILE A 86 6.33 -4.72 0.45
N GLY A 87 5.50 -4.99 1.47
CA GLY A 87 5.41 -6.31 2.10
C GLY A 87 4.97 -7.41 1.16
N LEU A 88 4.02 -7.13 0.26
CA LEU A 88 3.57 -8.07 -0.79
C LEU A 88 4.70 -8.37 -1.79
N ILE A 89 5.39 -7.33 -2.29
CA ILE A 89 6.51 -7.50 -3.22
C ILE A 89 7.61 -8.35 -2.60
N LYS A 90 7.96 -8.08 -1.35
CA LYS A 90 8.93 -8.86 -0.58
C LYS A 90 8.49 -10.31 -0.46
N ALA A 91 7.22 -10.56 -0.13
CA ALA A 91 6.67 -11.91 -0.03
C ALA A 91 6.79 -12.68 -1.36
N ILE A 92 6.46 -12.05 -2.49
CA ILE A 92 6.54 -12.66 -3.82
C ILE A 92 7.99 -13.01 -4.16
N ASN A 93 8.93 -12.11 -3.89
CA ASN A 93 10.35 -12.32 -4.18
C ASN A 93 10.97 -13.45 -3.32
N THR A 94 10.52 -13.63 -2.07
CA THR A 94 11.08 -14.61 -1.14
C THR A 94 10.21 -15.85 -0.98
N PHE A 95 9.14 -15.99 -1.79
CA PHE A 95 8.22 -17.11 -1.67
C PHE A 95 8.88 -18.43 -2.08
N ASP A 96 8.70 -19.44 -1.24
CA ASP A 96 9.18 -20.79 -1.51
C ASP A 96 8.00 -21.80 -1.51
N PRO A 97 7.59 -22.31 -2.69
CA PRO A 97 6.56 -23.35 -2.79
C PRO A 97 6.93 -24.67 -2.09
N GLY A 98 8.21 -24.91 -1.77
CA GLY A 98 8.64 -26.09 -1.01
C GLY A 98 8.06 -26.19 0.39
N LYS A 99 7.62 -25.05 0.97
CA LYS A 99 7.11 -24.97 2.34
C LYS A 99 5.62 -25.34 2.50
N LYS A 100 4.97 -25.87 1.45
CA LYS A 100 3.55 -26.29 1.43
C LYS A 100 2.57 -25.24 1.96
N THR A 101 2.88 -23.95 1.79
CA THR A 101 2.01 -22.84 2.18
C THR A 101 1.51 -22.11 0.94
N ARG A 102 0.28 -21.62 0.97
CA ARG A 102 -0.28 -20.78 -0.11
C ARG A 102 0.43 -19.43 -0.13
N LEU A 103 0.63 -18.88 -1.33
CA LEU A 103 1.24 -17.55 -1.50
C LEU A 103 0.48 -16.50 -0.70
N ALA A 104 -0.85 -16.47 -0.79
CA ALA A 104 -1.69 -15.54 -0.04
C ALA A 104 -1.47 -15.59 1.48
N THR A 105 -1.33 -16.78 2.06
CA THR A 105 -1.09 -16.94 3.51
C THR A 105 0.29 -16.40 3.91
N TYR A 106 1.31 -16.67 3.09
CA TYR A 106 2.65 -16.15 3.33
C TYR A 106 2.70 -14.63 3.15
N ALA A 107 2.11 -14.12 2.07
CA ALA A 107 2.01 -12.69 1.78
C ALA A 107 1.29 -11.94 2.89
N ALA A 108 0.18 -12.49 3.42
CA ALA A 108 -0.53 -11.85 4.53
C ALA A 108 0.36 -11.61 5.75
N ARG A 109 1.19 -12.59 6.13
CA ARG A 109 2.16 -12.45 7.22
C ARG A 109 3.23 -11.40 6.93
N CYS A 110 3.72 -11.34 5.69
CA CYS A 110 4.72 -10.35 5.30
C CYS A 110 4.14 -8.92 5.31
N ILE A 111 2.92 -8.73 4.80
CA ILE A 111 2.22 -7.45 4.79
C ILE A 111 2.00 -6.95 6.23
N GLU A 112 1.44 -7.80 7.10
CA GLU A 112 1.23 -7.45 8.52
C GLU A 112 2.55 -7.12 9.21
N ASN A 113 3.62 -7.85 8.91
CA ASN A 113 4.93 -7.60 9.50
C ASN A 113 5.54 -6.26 9.08
N GLU A 114 5.46 -5.86 7.81
CA GLU A 114 5.97 -4.55 7.35
C GLU A 114 5.17 -3.40 7.98
N ILE A 115 3.84 -3.51 8.05
CA ILE A 115 2.99 -2.52 8.72
C ILE A 115 3.37 -2.38 10.21
N LEU A 116 3.56 -3.52 10.91
CA LEU A 116 4.00 -3.51 12.30
C LEU A 116 5.42 -2.94 12.48
N MET A 117 6.33 -3.18 11.53
CA MET A 117 7.65 -2.56 11.54
C MET A 117 7.55 -1.04 11.40
N HIS A 118 6.68 -0.55 10.51
CA HIS A 118 6.43 0.88 10.35
C HIS A 118 5.96 1.51 11.68
N PHE A 119 4.94 0.96 12.33
CA PHE A 119 4.49 1.48 13.63
C PHE A 119 5.59 1.50 14.70
N ARG A 120 6.46 0.47 14.73
CA ARG A 120 7.60 0.44 15.66
C ARG A 120 8.62 1.54 15.36
N SER A 121 8.87 1.82 14.08
CA SER A 121 9.75 2.92 13.65
C SER A 121 9.18 4.27 14.03
N THR A 122 7.91 4.53 13.70
CA THR A 122 7.24 5.79 14.01
C THR A 122 7.24 6.09 15.51
N ARG A 123 7.04 5.08 16.35
CA ARG A 123 7.16 5.22 17.82
C ARG A 123 8.56 5.60 18.29
N ARG A 124 9.61 5.08 17.65
CA ARG A 124 11.00 5.45 17.99
C ARG A 124 11.28 6.90 17.63
N THR A 125 10.89 7.33 16.42
CA THR A 125 11.06 8.72 15.99
C THR A 125 10.30 9.70 16.88
N ARG A 126 9.09 9.35 17.36
CA ARG A 126 8.36 10.18 18.34
C ARG A 126 9.04 10.29 19.71
N ALA A 127 9.95 9.37 20.04
CA ALA A 127 10.71 9.40 21.29
C ALA A 127 12.04 10.16 21.16
N GLU A 128 12.42 10.60 19.95
CA GLU A 128 13.59 11.45 19.75
C GLU A 128 13.22 12.90 20.12
N VAL A 129 13.91 13.45 21.13
CA VAL A 129 13.78 14.84 21.55
C VAL A 129 14.84 15.66 20.82
N SER A 130 14.43 16.78 20.21
CA SER A 130 15.37 17.70 19.54
C SER A 130 16.28 18.36 20.58
N LEU A 131 17.60 18.28 20.36
CA LEU A 131 18.60 18.94 21.21
C LEU A 131 18.52 20.48 21.16
N TYR A 132 17.86 21.02 20.13
CA TYR A 132 17.68 22.45 19.95
C TYR A 132 16.42 23.00 20.64
N ASP A 133 15.58 22.13 21.19
CA ASP A 133 14.40 22.59 21.92
C ASP A 133 14.86 23.24 23.24
N PRO A 134 14.36 24.45 23.56
CA PRO A 134 14.75 25.13 24.79
C PRO A 134 14.26 24.32 25.99
N ILE A 135 15.19 23.98 26.90
CA ILE A 135 14.89 23.21 28.12
C ILE A 135 14.12 24.05 29.13
N GLY A 136 14.22 25.38 29.03
CA GLY A 136 13.48 26.32 29.83
C GLY A 136 13.91 27.75 29.55
N VAL A 137 13.29 28.68 30.26
CA VAL A 137 13.68 30.08 30.27
C VAL A 137 14.47 30.37 31.55
N ASP A 138 15.54 31.16 31.43
CA ASP A 138 16.24 31.68 32.60
C ASP A 138 15.39 32.76 33.32
N LYS A 139 15.89 33.31 34.42
CA LYS A 139 15.20 34.38 35.17
C LYS A 139 15.16 35.72 34.41
N GLU A 140 15.89 35.82 33.30
CA GLU A 140 16.03 37.00 32.45
C GLU A 140 15.17 36.89 31.18
N GLY A 141 14.52 35.74 30.98
CA GLY A 141 13.61 35.46 29.86
C GLY A 141 14.30 34.90 28.61
N ASN A 142 15.58 34.50 28.70
CA ASN A 142 16.30 33.90 27.58
C ASN A 142 16.05 32.38 27.51
N GLU A 143 15.96 31.87 26.28
CA GLU A 143 15.81 30.45 26.00
C GLU A 143 17.13 29.69 26.24
N ILE A 144 17.09 28.67 27.09
CA ILE A 144 18.26 27.84 27.41
C ILE A 144 18.26 26.61 26.48
N THR A 145 19.17 26.60 25.50
CA THR A 145 19.37 25.49 24.57
C THR A 145 20.64 24.70 24.93
N LEU A 146 20.67 23.39 24.66
CA LEU A 146 21.87 22.54 24.81
C LEU A 146 22.88 22.74 23.66
N THR A 147 23.29 23.98 23.44
CA THR A 147 24.40 24.27 22.53
C THR A 147 25.68 24.41 23.36
N CYS A 148 26.60 23.46 23.15
CA CYS A 148 27.99 23.55 23.60
C CYS A 148 28.74 24.65 22.85
#